data_AF-A0A9X1MPU5-F1
#
_entry.id   AF-A0A9X1MPU5-F1
#
_cell.length_a   1.000
_cell.length_b   1.000
_cell.length_c   1.000
_cell.angle_alpha   90.00
_cell.angle_beta   90.00
_cell.angle_gamma   90.00
#
_symmetry.space_group_name_H-M   'P 1'
#
loop_
_entity.id
_entity.type
_entity.pdbx_description
1 polymer ?
#
loop_
_entity_poly.entity_id
_entity_poly.type
_entity_poly.pdbx_seq_one_letter_code
_entity_poly.pdbx_strand_id
1 'polypeptide(L)'
;MATDSTHELQQFHQFIGERLASGAEMSVAEAVAEFQHYQAELERLRVELQPGLERMQQGEFTELDAEAVKRRAHERWQSRSSGENA
;
A
#
# COMPACT_ATOMS: atom_id res chain seq x y z
N MET A 1 1.64 5.80 -29.26
CA MET A 1 1.59 4.63 -28.35
C MET A 1 2.95 3.91 -28.31
N ALA A 2 4.08 4.61 -28.19
CA ALA A 2 5.43 4.01 -28.18
C ALA A 2 6.29 4.49 -27.00
N THR A 3 5.76 5.39 -26.16
CA THR A 3 6.45 5.99 -25.02
C THR A 3 6.28 5.18 -23.73
N ASP A 4 5.22 4.36 -23.61
CA ASP A 4 4.95 3.53 -22.43
C ASP A 4 5.98 2.42 -22.24
N SER A 5 6.32 1.69 -23.31
CA SER A 5 7.19 0.52 -23.20
C SER A 5 8.62 0.88 -22.75
N THR A 6 9.12 2.06 -23.13
CA THR A 6 10.43 2.55 -22.66
C THR A 6 10.39 2.88 -21.17
N HIS A 7 9.27 3.43 -20.69
CA HIS A 7 9.10 3.78 -19.28
C HIS A 7 8.94 2.52 -18.41
N GLU A 8 8.12 1.55 -18.84
CA GLU A 8 7.96 0.27 -18.16
C GLU A 8 9.28 -0.51 -18.08
N LEU A 9 10.07 -0.49 -19.15
CA LEU A 9 11.39 -1.13 -19.15
C LEU A 9 12.35 -0.47 -18.14
N GLN A 10 12.34 0.85 -18.05
CA GLN A 10 13.14 1.58 -17.07
C GLN A 10 12.71 1.24 -15.63
N GLN A 11 11.40 1.15 -15.38
CA GLN A 11 10.86 0.75 -14.07
C GLN A 11 11.24 -0.70 -13.71
N PHE A 12 11.18 -1.62 -14.68
CA PHE A 12 11.61 -3.01 -14.48
C PHE A 12 13.10 -3.10 -14.12
N HIS A 13 13.95 -2.36 -14.86
CA HIS A 13 15.38 -2.32 -14.59
C HIS A 13 15.69 -1.79 -13.19
N GLN A 14 14.97 -0.75 -12.75
CA GLN A 14 15.12 -0.22 -11.40
C GLN A 14 14.68 -1.24 -10.35
N PHE A 15 13.49 -1.84 -10.50
CA PHE A 15 12.94 -2.83 -9.58
C PHE A 15 13.90 -4.02 -9.38
N ILE A 16 14.41 -4.58 -10.48
CA ILE A 16 15.37 -5.70 -10.42
C ILE A 16 16.71 -5.24 -9.85
N GLY A 17 17.18 -4.04 -10.18
CA GLY A 17 18.39 -3.47 -9.58
C GLY A 17 18.30 -3.40 -8.05
N GLU A 18 17.17 -2.96 -7.51
CA GLU A 18 16.93 -2.88 -6.07
C GLU A 18 16.83 -4.28 -5.41
N ARG A 19 16.19 -5.24 -6.08
CA ARG A 19 16.10 -6.64 -5.61
C ARG A 19 17.44 -7.37 -5.63
N LEU A 20 18.24 -7.19 -6.67
CA LEU A 20 19.58 -7.77 -6.72
C LEU A 20 20.51 -7.12 -5.68
N ALA A 21 20.38 -5.81 -5.45
CA ALA A 21 21.14 -5.10 -4.42
C ALA A 21 20.82 -5.58 -2.99
N SER A 22 19.61 -6.09 -2.74
CA SER A 22 19.25 -6.71 -1.45
C SER A 22 19.78 -8.14 -1.28
N GLY A 23 20.48 -8.68 -2.29
CA GLY A 23 21.03 -10.03 -2.28
C GLY A 23 20.01 -11.11 -2.66
N ALA A 24 18.88 -10.74 -3.27
CA ALA A 24 17.91 -11.71 -3.74
C ALA A 24 18.45 -12.47 -4.97
N GLU A 25 18.55 -13.79 -4.87
CA GLU A 25 18.77 -14.66 -6.02
C GLU A 25 17.42 -15.02 -6.61
N MET A 26 17.17 -14.61 -7.86
CA MET A 26 15.93 -14.91 -8.57
C MET A 26 16.21 -15.16 -10.05
N SER A 27 15.44 -16.05 -10.65
CA SER A 27 15.45 -16.27 -12.09
C SER A 27 14.76 -15.12 -12.83
N VAL A 28 15.04 -14.99 -14.13
CA VAL A 28 14.40 -13.98 -14.98
C VAL A 28 12.87 -14.15 -15.00
N ALA A 29 12.38 -15.38 -14.95
CA ALA A 29 10.94 -15.65 -14.93
C ALA A 29 10.28 -15.18 -13.63
N GLU A 30 10.94 -15.39 -12.48
CA GLU A 30 10.48 -14.92 -11.17
C GLU A 30 10.53 -13.38 -11.10
N ALA A 31 11.60 -12.78 -11.59
CA ALA A 31 11.75 -11.32 -11.72
C ALA A 31 10.59 -10.66 -12.48
N VAL A 32 10.20 -11.23 -13.63
CA VAL A 32 9.08 -10.72 -14.43
C VAL A 32 7.75 -10.90 -13.69
N ALA A 33 7.53 -12.05 -13.08
CA ALA A 33 6.30 -12.32 -12.32
C ALA A 33 6.15 -11.39 -11.10
N GLU A 34 7.22 -11.18 -10.33
CA GLU A 34 7.23 -10.25 -9.20
C GLU A 34 6.98 -8.81 -9.66
N PHE A 35 7.58 -8.38 -10.77
CA PHE A 35 7.36 -7.03 -11.29
C PHE A 35 5.90 -6.81 -11.74
N GLN A 36 5.30 -7.80 -12.41
CA GLN A 36 3.88 -7.73 -12.78
C GLN A 36 2.98 -7.65 -11.54
N HIS A 37 3.30 -8.43 -10.51
CA HIS A 37 2.58 -8.37 -9.24
C HIS A 37 2.70 -7.00 -8.59
N TYR A 38 3.92 -6.46 -8.52
CA TYR A 38 4.19 -5.12 -8.00
C TYR A 38 3.42 -4.03 -8.77
N GLN A 39 3.39 -4.09 -10.10
CA GLN A 39 2.60 -3.15 -10.91
C GLN A 39 1.09 -3.23 -10.60
N ALA A 40 0.55 -4.44 -10.44
CA ALA A 40 -0.85 -4.63 -10.09
C ALA A 40 -1.17 -4.07 -8.69
N GLU A 41 -0.29 -4.27 -7.72
CA GLU A 41 -0.44 -3.71 -6.37
C GLU A 41 -0.35 -2.18 -6.37
N LEU A 42 0.58 -1.60 -7.13
CA LEU A 42 0.69 -0.15 -7.29
C LEU A 42 -0.60 0.45 -7.87
N GLU A 43 -1.14 -0.17 -8.92
CA GLU A 43 -2.36 0.33 -9.55
C GLU A 43 -3.56 0.22 -8.62
N ARG A 44 -3.68 -0.91 -7.90
CA ARG A 44 -4.68 -1.08 -6.86
C ARG A 44 -4.57 0.00 -5.78
N LEU A 45 -3.36 0.27 -5.28
CA LEU A 45 -3.12 1.28 -4.25
C LEU A 45 -3.50 2.68 -4.74
N ARG A 46 -3.18 3.02 -6.00
CA ARG A 46 -3.60 4.31 -6.61
C ARG A 46 -5.10 4.45 -6.60
N VAL A 47 -5.83 3.42 -7.02
CA VAL A 47 -7.30 3.40 -7.02
C VAL A 47 -7.86 3.51 -5.60
N GLU A 48 -7.27 2.82 -4.63
CA GLU A 48 -7.70 2.88 -3.23
C GLU A 48 -7.49 4.26 -2.60
N LEU A 49 -6.39 4.95 -2.94
CA LEU A 49 -6.04 6.26 -2.38
C LEU A 49 -6.77 7.43 -3.07
N GLN A 50 -7.13 7.29 -4.34
CA GLN A 50 -7.73 8.36 -5.16
C GLN A 50 -8.92 9.06 -4.48
N PRO A 51 -9.92 8.35 -3.92
CA PRO A 51 -11.06 9.01 -3.25
C PRO A 51 -10.63 9.81 -2.01
N GLY A 52 -9.63 9.33 -1.27
CA GLY A 52 -9.10 10.02 -0.10
C GLY A 52 -8.40 11.32 -0.49
N LEU A 53 -7.60 11.28 -1.58
CA LEU A 53 -6.92 12.46 -2.12
C LEU A 53 -7.91 13.51 -2.63
N GLU A 54 -8.98 13.10 -3.32
CA GLU A 54 -10.02 14.00 -3.79
C GLU A 54 -10.74 14.71 -2.63
N ARG A 55 -11.09 13.97 -1.57
CA ARG A 55 -11.69 14.53 -0.36
C ARG A 55 -10.76 15.52 0.34
N MET A 56 -9.47 15.19 0.44
CA MET A 56 -8.48 16.12 1.00
C MET A 56 -8.37 17.41 0.18
N GLN A 57 -8.35 17.33 -1.15
CA GLN A 57 -8.31 18.50 -2.03
C GLN A 57 -9.56 19.39 -1.88
N GLN A 58 -10.72 18.79 -1.60
CA GLN A 58 -11.97 19.50 -1.33
C GLN A 58 -12.03 20.08 0.10
N GLY A 59 -11.00 19.86 0.92
CA GLY A 59 -10.96 20.29 2.32
C GLY A 59 -11.78 19.38 3.25
N GLU A 60 -12.27 18.24 2.77
CA GLU A 60 -13.00 17.24 3.55
C GLU A 60 -12.06 16.34 4.34
N PHE A 61 -11.33 16.92 5.28
CA PHE A 61 -10.51 16.17 6.23
C PHE A 61 -10.82 16.59 7.66
N THR A 62 -10.51 15.70 8.60
CA THR A 62 -10.61 15.97 10.03
C THR A 62 -9.25 15.71 10.64
N GLU A 63 -8.82 16.59 11.55
CA GLU A 63 -7.60 16.36 12.31
C GLU A 63 -7.70 15.06 13.11
N LEU A 64 -6.64 14.26 13.05
CA LEU A 64 -6.57 13.00 13.76
C LEU A 64 -6.24 13.26 15.23
N ASP A 65 -7.24 13.09 16.11
CA ASP A 65 -7.00 12.99 17.55
C ASP A 65 -6.57 11.55 17.90
N ALA A 66 -5.25 11.33 17.92
CA ALA A 66 -4.65 10.04 18.22
C ALA A 66 -5.02 9.52 19.62
N GLU A 67 -5.16 10.40 20.62
CA GLU A 67 -5.48 10.01 21.99
C GLU A 67 -6.96 9.57 22.10
N ALA A 68 -7.87 10.24 21.40
CA ALA A 68 -9.25 9.80 21.30
C ALA A 68 -9.38 8.46 20.55
N VAL A 69 -8.54 8.19 19.54
CA VAL A 69 -8.53 6.88 18.87
C VAL A 69 -8.02 5.79 19.81
N LYS A 70 -6.94 6.02 20.55
CA LYS A 70 -6.40 5.07 21.54
C LYS A 70 -7.43 4.76 22.63
N ARG A 71 -8.07 5.79 23.20
CA ARG A 71 -9.11 5.62 24.22
C ARG A 71 -10.28 4.78 23.70
N ARG A 72 -10.80 5.08 22.51
CA ARG A 72 -11.87 4.29 21.85
C ARG A 72 -11.45 2.84 21.59
N ALA A 73 -10.19 2.59 21.22
CA ALA A 73 -9.68 1.24 21.05
C ALA A 73 -9.63 0.48 22.38
N HIS A 74 -9.18 1.14 23.45
CA HIS A 74 -9.11 0.56 24.79
C HIS A 74 -10.49 0.23 25.36
N GLU A 75 -11.47 1.14 25.23
CA GLU A 75 -12.85 0.92 25.65
C GLU A 75 -13.47 -0.29 24.91
N ARG A 76 -13.28 -0.39 23.59
CA ARG A 76 -13.76 -1.55 22.81
C ARG A 76 -13.13 -2.87 23.25
N TRP A 77 -11.86 -2.85 23.63
CA TRP A 77 -11.18 -4.04 24.13
C TRP A 77 -11.74 -4.47 25.50
N GLN A 78 -11.93 -3.53 26.42
CA GLN A 78 -12.51 -3.81 27.75
C GLN A 78 -13.96 -4.30 27.69
N SER A 79 -14.78 -3.75 26.78
CA SER A 79 -16.16 -4.21 26.58
C SER A 79 -16.23 -5.62 26.01
N ARG A 80 -15.25 -6.03 25.18
CA ARG A 80 -15.18 -7.41 24.66
C ARG A 80 -14.72 -8.41 25.71
N SER A 81 -13.76 -8.06 26.56
CA SER A 81 -13.33 -8.93 27.68
C SER A 81 -14.38 -9.08 28.77
N SER A 82 -15.29 -8.11 28.92
CA SER A 82 -16.36 -8.15 29.93
C SER A 82 -17.62 -8.90 29.45
N GLY A 83 -17.71 -9.23 28.15
CA GLY A 83 -18.85 -9.93 27.55
C GLY A 83 -18.72 -11.46 27.48
N GLU A 84 -17.61 -12.04 27.95
CA GLU A 84 -17.33 -13.49 27.87
C GLU A 84 -17.66 -14.24 29.17
N ASN A 85 -18.39 -13.61 30.10
CA ASN A 85 -18.93 -14.22 31.32
C ASN A 85 -20.38 -13.73 31.59
N ALA A 86 -21.29 -13.93 30.65
CA ALA A 86 -22.73 -13.78 30.86
C ALA A 86 -23.50 -14.93 30.19
#